data_AF-A0A221T8T6-F1
#
_entry.id   AF-A0A221T8T6-F1
#
_cell.length_a   1.000
_cell.length_b   1.000
_cell.length_c   1.000
_cell.angle_alpha   90.00
_cell.angle_beta   90.00
_cell.angle_gamma   90.00
#
_symmetry.space_group_name_H-M   'P 1'
#
loop_
_entity.id
_entity.type
_entity.pdbx_description
1 polymer ?
#
loop_
_entity_poly.entity_id
_entity_poly.type
_entity_poly.pdbx_seq_one_letter_code
_entity_poly.pdbx_strand_id
1 'polypeptide(L)'
;MVDTKKRPGKDLDRIDRNILNELQKDGRISNVELSKRVGLSPTPCLERVRRLERQGFINGYTALLNPHYLDASLLVFVEITLNRGAPDVFEQFNSAVQKLEEIQECHLVSGDFDYLLKTRVPDMSAYRKLLGETLLRLPGVNDTRTYVVMEEVKQSNRLVIKTR
;
A
#
# COMPACT_ATOMS: atom_id res chain seq x y z
N MET A 1 6.88 7.02 -11.84
CA MET A 1 6.26 6.91 -13.18
C MET A 1 6.60 5.54 -13.75
N VAL A 2 5.61 4.67 -13.97
CA VAL A 2 5.84 3.37 -14.61
C VAL A 2 6.02 3.61 -16.11
N ASP A 3 7.17 3.19 -16.64
CA ASP A 3 7.56 3.39 -18.03
C ASP A 3 6.57 2.68 -18.98
N THR A 4 5.71 3.45 -19.64
CA THR A 4 4.54 2.97 -20.41
C THR A 4 4.87 2.19 -21.70
N LYS A 5 6.16 2.02 -22.05
CA LYS A 5 6.61 1.37 -23.30
C LYS A 5 6.67 -0.17 -23.26
N LYS A 6 6.62 -0.81 -22.08
CA LYS A 6 6.38 -2.26 -21.93
C LYS A 6 5.11 -2.41 -21.10
N ARG A 7 4.01 -2.92 -21.67
CA ARG A 7 2.84 -3.28 -20.86
C ARG A 7 3.25 -4.40 -19.90
N PRO A 8 3.44 -4.15 -18.59
CA PRO A 8 3.86 -5.18 -17.66
C PRO A 8 2.67 -6.13 -17.52
N GLY A 9 2.76 -7.33 -18.08
CA GLY A 9 1.71 -8.35 -18.03
C GLY A 9 1.30 -8.95 -19.36
N LYS A 10 1.79 -8.45 -20.51
CA LYS A 10 1.59 -9.14 -21.80
C LYS A 10 2.39 -10.44 -21.91
N ASP A 11 3.45 -10.57 -21.10
CA ASP A 11 4.38 -11.71 -21.10
C ASP A 11 4.19 -12.66 -19.90
N LEU A 12 3.18 -12.45 -19.05
CA LEU A 12 2.89 -13.37 -17.94
C LEU A 12 2.12 -14.59 -18.43
N ASP A 13 2.76 -15.75 -18.37
CA ASP A 13 2.09 -17.01 -18.66
C ASP A 13 1.20 -17.47 -17.49
N ARG A 14 0.45 -18.55 -17.72
CA ARG A 14 -0.49 -19.10 -16.72
C ARG A 14 0.20 -19.50 -15.42
N ILE A 15 1.43 -20.03 -15.50
CA ILE A 15 2.18 -20.49 -14.34
C ILE A 15 2.67 -19.30 -13.52
N ASP A 16 3.13 -18.24 -14.17
CA ASP A 16 3.53 -17.00 -13.48
C ASP A 16 2.35 -16.39 -12.71
N ARG A 17 1.16 -16.37 -13.32
CA ARG A 17 -0.08 -15.92 -12.64
C ARG A 17 -0.42 -16.78 -11.43
N ASN A 18 -0.22 -18.09 -11.52
CA ASN A 18 -0.42 -19.00 -10.39
C ASN A 18 0.60 -18.78 -9.28
N ILE A 19 1.88 -18.58 -9.63
CA ILE A 19 2.95 -18.25 -8.68
C ILE A 19 2.58 -16.98 -7.90
N LEU A 20 2.21 -15.91 -8.60
CA LEU A 20 1.82 -14.65 -7.96
C LEU A 20 0.57 -14.81 -7.07
N ASN A 21 -0.43 -15.59 -7.51
CA ASN A 21 -1.61 -15.88 -6.71
C ASN A 21 -1.29 -16.65 -5.43
N GLU A 22 -0.41 -17.65 -5.48
CA GLU A 22 -0.02 -18.42 -4.29
C GLU A 22 0.84 -17.59 -3.34
N LEU A 23 1.80 -16.81 -3.85
CA LEU A 23 2.64 -15.94 -3.01
C LEU A 23 1.86 -14.79 -2.34
N GLN A 24 0.84 -14.23 -3.00
CA GLN A 24 -0.06 -13.25 -2.35
C GLN A 24 -0.94 -13.88 -1.25
N LYS A 25 -1.19 -15.18 -1.32
CA LYS A 25 -1.95 -15.90 -0.29
C LYS A 25 -1.06 -16.24 0.90
N ASP A 26 0.12 -16.79 0.62
CA ASP A 26 1.11 -17.21 1.59
C ASP A 26 2.51 -16.79 1.11
N GLY A 27 2.97 -15.63 1.58
CA GLY A 27 4.29 -15.10 1.24
C GLY A 27 5.45 -15.85 1.89
N ARG A 28 5.19 -16.77 2.84
CA ARG A 28 6.20 -17.59 3.52
C ARG A 28 6.27 -19.03 2.99
N ILE A 29 5.48 -19.35 1.96
CA ILE A 29 5.47 -20.67 1.34
C ILE A 29 6.88 -21.08 0.88
N SER A 30 7.30 -22.30 1.24
CA SER A 30 8.59 -22.80 0.76
C SER A 30 8.56 -23.00 -0.75
N ASN A 31 9.70 -22.80 -1.42
CA ASN A 31 9.78 -23.01 -2.87
C ASN A 31 9.41 -24.46 -3.28
N VAL A 32 9.68 -25.45 -2.43
CA VAL A 32 9.30 -26.86 -2.67
C VAL A 32 7.79 -27.03 -2.67
N GLU A 33 7.09 -26.38 -1.75
CA GLU A 33 5.62 -26.44 -1.69
C GLU A 33 4.97 -25.62 -2.80
N LEU A 34 5.51 -24.43 -3.06
CA LEU A 34 5.08 -23.59 -4.17
C LEU A 34 5.19 -24.34 -5.50
N SER A 35 6.32 -25.02 -5.75
CA SER A 35 6.54 -25.73 -7.01
C SER A 35 5.50 -26.85 -7.22
N LYS A 36 5.12 -27.56 -6.15
CA LYS A 36 4.04 -28.56 -6.20
C LYS A 36 2.70 -27.93 -6.57
N ARG A 37 2.32 -26.81 -5.95
CA ARG A 37 1.04 -26.14 -6.20
C ARG A 37 0.91 -25.59 -7.62
N VAL A 38 2.02 -25.16 -8.20
CA VAL A 38 2.04 -24.60 -9.56
C VAL A 38 2.40 -25.63 -10.64
N GLY A 39 2.69 -26.89 -10.27
CA GLY A 39 2.98 -27.96 -11.22
C GLY A 39 4.35 -27.88 -11.88
N LEU A 40 5.38 -27.42 -11.15
CA LEU A 40 6.76 -27.35 -11.60
C LEU A 40 7.71 -28.14 -10.68
N SER A 41 8.89 -28.50 -11.20
CA SER A 41 10.01 -28.88 -10.34
C SER A 41 10.55 -27.66 -9.57
N PRO A 42 11.24 -27.87 -8.43
CA PRO A 42 11.69 -26.76 -7.58
C PRO A 42 12.59 -25.75 -8.27
N THR A 43 13.51 -26.19 -9.15
CA THR A 43 14.49 -25.30 -9.79
C THR A 43 13.85 -24.32 -10.79
N PRO A 44 13.02 -24.76 -11.77
CA PRO A 44 12.29 -23.83 -12.64
C PRO A 44 11.30 -22.91 -11.90
N CYS A 45 10.70 -23.37 -10.81
CA CYS A 45 9.84 -22.54 -9.97
C CYS A 45 10.63 -21.37 -9.36
N LEU A 46 11.79 -21.66 -8.76
CA LEU A 46 12.64 -20.65 -8.14
C LEU A 46 13.11 -19.59 -9.14
N GLU A 47 13.53 -20.01 -10.34
CA GLU A 47 13.98 -19.08 -11.38
C GLU A 47 12.85 -18.18 -11.88
N ARG A 48 11.61 -18.69 -11.95
CA ARG A 48 10.43 -17.90 -12.29
C ARG A 48 10.11 -16.86 -11.22
N VAL A 49 10.13 -17.25 -9.94
CA VAL A 49 9.94 -16.31 -8.82
C VAL A 49 10.98 -15.19 -8.87
N ARG A 50 12.27 -15.54 -8.98
CA ARG A 50 13.37 -14.55 -9.10
C ARG A 50 13.21 -13.63 -10.31
N ARG A 51 12.72 -14.16 -11.43
CA ARG A 51 12.43 -13.35 -12.61
C ARG A 51 11.28 -12.37 -12.33
N LEU A 52 10.20 -12.81 -11.70
CA LEU A 52 9.04 -11.97 -11.34
C LEU A 52 9.42 -10.86 -10.35
N GLU A 53 10.29 -11.16 -9.39
CA GLU A 53 10.90 -10.18 -8.48
C GLU A 53 11.75 -9.16 -9.24
N ARG A 54 12.72 -9.63 -10.06
CA ARG A 54 13.59 -8.74 -10.85
C ARG A 54 12.82 -7.85 -11.83
N GLN A 55 11.70 -8.32 -12.34
CA GLN A 55 10.84 -7.57 -13.27
C GLN A 55 9.87 -6.62 -12.55
N GLY A 56 9.83 -6.63 -11.22
CA GLY A 56 8.95 -5.75 -10.44
C GLY A 56 7.48 -6.17 -10.41
N PHE A 57 7.15 -7.41 -10.80
CA PHE A 57 5.82 -7.97 -10.56
C PHE A 57 5.60 -8.30 -9.08
N ILE A 58 6.68 -8.57 -8.35
CA ILE A 58 6.69 -8.73 -6.90
C ILE A 58 7.52 -7.59 -6.33
N ASN A 59 6.87 -6.67 -5.62
CA ASN A 59 7.55 -5.55 -4.97
C ASN A 59 8.28 -5.94 -3.67
N GLY A 60 7.84 -7.03 -3.03
CA GLY A 60 8.45 -7.53 -1.81
C GLY A 60 7.51 -8.48 -1.05
N TYR A 61 7.97 -8.91 0.12
CA TYR A 61 7.24 -9.75 1.06
C TYR A 61 7.17 -9.07 2.41
N THR A 62 6.02 -9.11 3.05
CA THR A 62 5.83 -8.50 4.38
C THR A 62 4.96 -9.39 5.27
N ALA A 63 5.17 -9.27 6.58
CA ALA A 63 4.26 -9.84 7.57
C ALA A 63 3.09 -8.88 7.79
N LEU A 64 1.87 -9.41 7.81
CA LEU A 64 0.70 -8.65 8.20
C LEU A 64 0.53 -8.78 9.71
N LEU A 65 0.69 -7.66 10.42
CA LEU A 65 0.61 -7.61 11.87
C LEU A 65 -0.81 -7.25 12.31
N ASN A 66 -1.18 -7.68 13.51
CA ASN A 66 -2.45 -7.30 14.11
C ASN A 66 -2.30 -5.97 14.86
N PRO A 67 -2.97 -4.89 14.41
CA PRO A 67 -2.84 -3.56 14.98
C PRO A 67 -3.35 -3.46 16.43
N HIS A 68 -4.28 -4.33 16.84
CA HIS A 68 -4.85 -4.31 18.18
C HIS A 68 -3.87 -4.72 19.28
N TYR A 69 -2.76 -5.35 18.92
CA TYR A 69 -1.69 -5.73 19.84
C TYR A 69 -0.51 -4.76 19.81
N LEU A 70 -0.56 -3.69 19.01
CA LEU A 70 0.61 -2.87 18.66
C LEU A 70 0.34 -1.36 18.72
N ASP A 71 -0.50 -0.89 19.66
CA ASP A 71 -0.79 0.54 19.83
C ASP A 71 -1.18 1.25 18.51
N ALA A 72 -1.89 0.53 17.62
CA ALA A 72 -2.28 1.00 16.29
C ALA A 72 -3.76 0.70 15.99
N SER A 73 -4.55 0.53 17.05
CA SER A 73 -5.94 0.06 17.00
C SER A 73 -6.87 1.01 16.25
N LEU A 74 -6.70 2.33 16.40
CA LEU A 74 -7.58 3.31 15.80
C LEU A 74 -7.15 3.58 14.35
N LEU A 75 -8.03 3.25 13.41
CA LEU A 75 -7.88 3.55 11.98
C LEU A 75 -8.69 4.79 11.62
N VAL A 76 -8.05 5.75 10.95
CA VAL A 76 -8.69 7.02 10.57
C VAL A 76 -8.36 7.36 9.11
N PHE A 77 -9.38 7.78 8.36
CA PHE A 77 -9.19 8.40 7.06
C PHE A 77 -9.25 9.91 7.17
N VAL A 78 -8.37 10.60 6.45
CA VAL A 78 -8.27 12.06 6.48
C VAL A 78 -8.23 12.61 5.06
N GLU A 79 -9.21 13.45 4.72
CA GLU A 79 -9.14 14.30 3.53
C GLU A 79 -8.27 15.51 3.85
N ILE A 80 -7.36 15.86 2.95
CA ILE A 80 -6.50 17.03 3.04
C ILE A 80 -6.73 17.91 1.80
N THR A 81 -7.05 19.17 2.03
CA THR A 81 -7.13 20.19 0.99
C THR A 81 -5.94 21.12 1.12
N LEU A 82 -5.18 21.30 0.04
CA LEU A 82 -4.02 22.16 0.01
C LEU A 82 -4.37 23.56 -0.50
N ASN A 83 -3.68 24.57 0.05
CA ASN A 83 -3.64 25.89 -0.53
C ASN A 83 -2.70 25.88 -1.75
N ARG A 84 -3.29 25.99 -2.94
CA ARG A 84 -2.59 25.91 -4.23
C ARG A 84 -1.80 27.18 -4.61
N GLY A 85 -1.62 28.11 -3.68
CA GLY A 85 -0.94 29.39 -3.93
C GLY A 85 0.57 29.29 -4.20
N ALA A 86 1.22 28.18 -3.82
CA ALA A 86 2.65 27.95 -4.07
C ALA A 86 2.87 26.89 -5.16
N PRO A 87 3.76 27.12 -6.14
CA PRO A 87 3.98 26.21 -7.27
C PRO A 87 4.44 24.79 -6.87
N ASP A 88 5.10 24.66 -5.73
CA ASP A 88 5.79 23.46 -5.26
C ASP A 88 5.08 22.78 -4.08
N VAL A 89 3.88 23.25 -3.71
CA VAL A 89 3.16 22.78 -2.51
C VAL A 89 2.93 21.27 -2.51
N PHE A 90 2.62 20.70 -3.67
CA PHE A 90 2.38 19.26 -3.81
C PHE A 90 3.66 18.44 -3.57
N GLU A 91 4.80 18.89 -4.08
CA GLU A 91 6.08 18.19 -3.90
C GLU A 91 6.57 18.26 -2.45
N GLN A 92 6.41 19.42 -1.81
CA GLN A 92 6.74 19.60 -0.41
C GLN A 92 5.86 18.72 0.49
N PHE A 93 4.54 18.70 0.24
CA PHE A 93 3.60 17.85 0.97
C PHE A 93 3.96 16.36 0.80
N ASN A 94 4.19 15.91 -0.43
CA ASN A 94 4.56 14.53 -0.74
C ASN A 94 5.86 14.09 -0.05
N SER A 95 6.85 14.98 0.02
CA SER A 95 8.12 14.69 0.68
C SER A 95 7.99 14.67 2.20
N ALA A 96 7.09 15.46 2.77
CA ALA A 96 6.83 15.50 4.21
C ALA A 96 6.03 14.28 4.68
N VAL A 97 4.98 13.89 3.94
CA VAL A 97 4.07 12.81 4.35
C VAL A 97 4.76 11.44 4.38
N GLN A 98 5.74 11.19 3.50
CA GLN A 98 6.50 9.93 3.46
C GLN A 98 7.34 9.67 4.72
N LYS A 99 7.60 10.70 5.54
CA LYS A 99 8.41 10.59 6.75
C LYS A 99 7.59 10.21 7.99
N LEU A 100 6.26 10.14 7.85
CA LEU A 100 5.33 9.91 8.95
C LEU A 100 4.87 8.45 8.92
N GLU A 101 5.33 7.66 9.88
CA GLU A 101 5.05 6.22 9.95
C GLU A 101 3.59 5.91 10.32
N GLU A 102 2.93 6.85 11.01
CA GLU A 102 1.51 6.75 11.36
C GLU A 102 0.60 6.78 10.11
N ILE A 103 1.11 7.24 8.97
CA ILE A 103 0.40 7.31 7.69
C ILE A 103 0.73 6.06 6.87
N GLN A 104 -0.24 5.15 6.77
CA GLN A 104 -0.10 3.90 6.03
C GLN A 104 -0.28 4.08 4.52
N GLU A 105 -1.17 4.99 4.13
CA GLU A 105 -1.45 5.29 2.72
C GLU A 105 -1.71 6.79 2.54
N CYS A 106 -1.28 7.34 1.41
CA CYS A 106 -1.52 8.72 1.02
C CYS A 106 -1.71 8.77 -0.49
N HIS A 107 -2.88 9.24 -0.93
CA HIS A 107 -3.28 9.21 -2.34
C HIS A 107 -3.67 10.61 -2.79
N LEU A 108 -3.05 11.11 -3.86
CA LEU A 108 -3.56 12.28 -4.59
C LEU A 108 -4.79 11.83 -5.39
N VAL A 109 -5.94 12.46 -5.17
CA VAL A 109 -7.21 12.06 -5.77
C VAL A 109 -7.83 13.19 -6.59
N SER A 110 -8.71 12.82 -7.52
CA SER A 110 -9.63 13.77 -8.14
C SER A 110 -10.82 13.99 -7.21
N GLY A 111 -11.18 15.23 -6.91
CA GLY A 111 -12.36 15.54 -6.10
C GLY A 111 -12.30 16.95 -5.52
N ASP A 112 -13.10 17.18 -4.48
CA ASP A 112 -13.21 18.45 -3.76
C ASP A 112 -12.04 18.70 -2.78
N PHE A 113 -11.18 17.71 -2.61
CA PHE A 113 -9.96 17.75 -1.81
C PHE A 113 -8.81 17.11 -2.59
N ASP A 114 -7.57 17.34 -2.15
CA ASP A 114 -6.39 16.93 -2.91
C ASP A 114 -5.89 15.54 -2.51
N TYR A 115 -5.79 15.24 -1.20
CA TYR A 115 -5.25 13.97 -0.71
C TYR A 115 -6.20 13.20 0.21
N LEU A 116 -6.23 11.87 0.06
CA LEU A 116 -6.84 10.95 1.02
C LEU A 116 -5.74 10.17 1.75
N LEU A 117 -5.68 10.33 3.06
CA LEU A 117 -4.75 9.62 3.94
C LEU A 117 -5.47 8.51 4.68
N LYS A 118 -4.74 7.42 4.94
CA LYS A 118 -5.12 6.35 5.86
C LYS A 118 -4.08 6.29 6.98
N THR A 119 -4.50 6.53 8.22
CA THR A 119 -3.59 6.60 9.37
C THR A 119 -3.98 5.59 10.45
N ARG A 120 -2.98 5.11 11.19
CA ARG A 120 -3.20 4.31 12.39
C ARG A 120 -2.49 4.90 13.60
N VAL A 121 -3.22 4.97 14.70
CA VAL A 121 -2.74 5.48 15.99
C VAL A 121 -3.35 4.64 17.13
N PRO A 122 -2.85 4.76 18.37
CA PRO A 122 -3.37 3.98 19.49
C PRO A 122 -4.84 4.28 19.79
N ASP A 123 -5.18 5.57 19.86
CA ASP A 123 -6.49 6.06 20.30
C ASP A 123 -6.81 7.48 19.78
N MET A 124 -7.98 8.01 20.18
CA MET A 124 -8.44 9.34 19.76
C MET A 124 -7.62 10.50 20.32
N SER A 125 -6.97 10.31 21.48
CA SER A 125 -6.10 11.34 22.07
C SER A 125 -4.82 11.46 21.27
N ALA A 126 -4.21 10.32 20.89
CA ALA A 126 -3.09 10.25 19.98
C ALA A 126 -3.45 10.82 18.60
N TYR A 127 -4.65 10.53 18.09
CA TYR A 127 -5.12 11.12 16.83
C TYR A 127 -5.20 12.66 16.91
N ARG A 128 -5.80 13.21 17.97
CA ARG A 128 -5.88 14.67 18.15
C ARG A 128 -4.50 15.33 18.15
N LYS A 129 -3.52 14.66 18.77
CA LYS A 129 -2.13 15.11 18.75
C LYS A 129 -1.55 15.08 17.33
N LEU A 130 -1.68 13.96 16.62
CA LEU A 130 -1.24 13.82 15.23
C LEU A 130 -1.85 14.89 14.33
N LEU A 131 -3.16 15.15 14.48
CA LEU A 131 -3.88 16.15 13.69
C LEU A 131 -3.31 17.56 13.92
N GLY A 132 -3.22 18.00 15.18
CA GLY A 132 -2.86 19.38 15.52
C GLY A 132 -1.36 19.68 15.44
N GLU A 133 -0.51 18.74 15.83
CA GLU A 133 0.94 18.93 15.87
C GLU A 133 1.62 18.60 14.55
N THR A 134 1.02 17.71 13.75
CA THR A 134 1.65 17.21 12.52
C THR A 134 0.83 17.54 11.27
N LEU A 135 -0.38 17.00 11.13
CA LEU A 135 -1.13 17.07 9.85
C LEU A 135 -1.48 18.50 9.45
N LEU A 136 -2.02 19.31 10.38
CA LEU A 136 -2.35 20.72 10.11
C LEU A 136 -1.12 21.60 9.86
N ARG A 137 0.08 21.12 10.20
CA ARG A 137 1.34 21.81 9.97
C ARG A 137 2.08 21.33 8.73
N LEU A 138 1.54 20.33 8.03
CA LEU A 138 2.13 19.87 6.77
C LEU A 138 2.09 21.02 5.74
N PRO A 139 3.07 21.05 4.83
CA PRO A 139 3.20 22.13 3.86
C PRO A 139 1.91 22.36 3.07
N GLY A 140 1.40 23.59 3.16
CA GLY A 140 0.25 24.06 2.40
C GLY A 140 -1.08 23.44 2.77
N VAL A 141 -1.22 22.73 3.89
CA VAL A 141 -2.54 22.27 4.35
C VAL A 141 -3.43 23.45 4.68
N ASN A 142 -4.60 23.51 4.04
CA ASN A 142 -5.61 24.54 4.24
C ASN A 142 -6.76 24.05 5.12
N ASP A 143 -7.26 22.85 4.83
CA ASP A 143 -8.38 22.25 5.56
C ASP A 143 -8.23 20.73 5.60
N THR A 144 -8.89 20.11 6.58
CA THR A 144 -8.88 18.65 6.77
C THR A 144 -10.26 18.14 7.17
N ARG A 145 -10.62 16.96 6.67
CA ARG A 145 -11.84 16.26 7.10
C ARG A 145 -11.51 14.86 7.59
N THR A 146 -11.98 14.55 8.79
CA THR A 146 -11.65 13.29 9.47
C THR A 146 -12.82 12.32 9.44
N TYR A 147 -12.54 11.06 9.11
CA TYR A 147 -13.46 9.94 9.20
C TYR A 147 -12.83 8.83 10.05
N VAL A 148 -13.34 8.65 11.26
CA VAL A 148 -12.92 7.55 12.13
C VAL A 148 -13.58 6.26 11.65
N VAL A 149 -12.81 5.19 11.47
CA VAL A 149 -13.36 3.91 11.04
C VAL A 149 -14.07 3.26 12.22
N MET A 150 -15.37 3.02 12.04
CA MET A 150 -16.21 2.38 13.05
C MET A 150 -16.03 0.86 13.06
N GLU A 151 -15.86 0.27 11.87
CA GLU A 151 -15.69 -1.18 11.69
C GLU A 151 -14.92 -1.47 10.40
N GLU A 152 -13.94 -2.38 10.46
CA GLU A 152 -13.17 -2.86 9.31
C GLU A 152 -13.82 -4.11 8.69
N VAL A 153 -14.85 -3.93 7.85
CA VAL A 153 -15.59 -5.05 7.25
C VAL A 153 -14.72 -5.89 6.30
N LYS A 154 -13.81 -5.25 5.55
CA LYS A 154 -12.88 -5.93 4.64
C LYS A 154 -11.61 -5.12 4.45
N GLN A 155 -10.47 -5.73 4.76
CA GLN A 155 -9.15 -5.17 4.48
C GLN A 155 -8.26 -6.22 3.80
N SER A 156 -7.71 -5.89 2.63
CA SER A 156 -6.76 -6.78 1.94
C SER A 156 -5.89 -5.99 0.96
N ASN A 157 -4.61 -6.33 0.92
CA ASN A 157 -3.66 -5.79 -0.06
C ASN A 157 -3.52 -6.71 -1.29
N ARG A 158 -4.33 -7.76 -1.40
CA ARG A 158 -4.26 -8.73 -2.49
C ARG A 158 -4.85 -8.16 -3.77
N LEU A 159 -4.08 -8.27 -4.85
CA LEU A 159 -4.51 -7.89 -6.19
C LEU A 159 -5.21 -9.05 -6.90
N VAL A 160 -6.25 -8.73 -7.66
CA VAL A 160 -6.98 -9.70 -8.48
C VAL A 160 -6.12 -10.09 -9.70
N ILE A 161 -5.66 -11.34 -9.76
CA ILE A 161 -4.91 -11.87 -10.90
C ILE A 161 -5.80 -12.87 -11.65
N LYS A 162 -6.19 -12.52 -12.89
CA LYS A 162 -6.97 -13.41 -13.76
C LYS A 162 -6.10 -14.56 -14.25
N THR A 163 -6.52 -15.80 -13.99
CA THR A 163 -5.82 -17.04 -14.37
C THR A 163 -6.30 -17.63 -15.71
N ARG A 164 -6.54 -16.77 -16.72
CA ARG A 164 -6.92 -17.25 -18.06
C ARG A 164 -5.73 -17.90 -18.76
#